data_AF-A0A4D8PQ76-F1
#
_entry.id   AF-A0A4D8PQ76-F1
#
_cell.length_a   1.000
_cell.length_b   1.000
_cell.length_c   1.000
_cell.angle_alpha   90.00
_cell.angle_beta   90.00
_cell.angle_gamma   90.00
#
_symmetry.space_group_name_H-M   'P 1'
#
loop_
_entity.id
_entity.type
_entity.pdbx_description
1 polymer ?
#
loop_
_entity_poly.entity_id
_entity_poly.type
_entity_poly.pdbx_seq_one_letter_code
_entity_poly.pdbx_strand_id
1 'polypeptide(L)'
;MTAARRCKVLGKWRLIEADQWDRAYLDLVEPAYIRFDVDGRGEMVFGALHAGLECETGVSTIFFDFEGSDEMTPIRGTGTAELAEDGTLEVEISIHHGDEIQLKAHRW
;
A
#
# COMPACT_ATOMS: atom_id res chain seq x y z
N MET A 1 -22.72 -9.83 -21.37
CA MET A 1 -22.14 -8.93 -20.36
C MET A 1 -20.91 -9.60 -19.80
N THR A 2 -19.73 -9.16 -20.22
CA THR A 2 -18.47 -9.62 -19.63
C THR A 2 -18.38 -9.02 -18.23
N ALA A 3 -18.32 -9.84 -17.19
CA ALA A 3 -18.03 -9.31 -15.86
C ALA A 3 -16.72 -8.54 -15.96
N ALA A 4 -16.73 -7.24 -15.67
CA ALA A 4 -15.51 -6.46 -15.55
C ALA A 4 -14.62 -7.19 -14.54
N ARG A 5 -13.49 -7.71 -15.02
CA ARG A 5 -12.58 -8.51 -14.22
C ARG A 5 -11.96 -7.54 -13.22
N ARG A 6 -12.49 -7.53 -11.99
CA ARG A 6 -11.99 -6.67 -10.92
C ARG A 6 -10.51 -6.99 -10.70
N CYS A 7 -9.67 -5.96 -10.60
CA CYS A 7 -8.26 -6.14 -10.26
C CYS A 7 -8.18 -6.97 -8.97
N LYS A 8 -7.39 -8.05 -8.98
CA LYS A 8 -7.32 -8.99 -7.84
C LYS A 8 -6.72 -8.35 -6.58
N VAL A 9 -5.98 -7.24 -6.77
CA VAL A 9 -5.36 -6.44 -5.71
C VAL A 9 -6.39 -5.67 -4.89
N LEU A 10 -7.58 -5.36 -5.42
CA LEU A 10 -8.62 -4.65 -4.66
C LEU A 10 -8.93 -5.36 -3.33
N GLY A 11 -9.18 -4.57 -2.28
CA GLY A 11 -9.40 -5.04 -0.91
C GLY A 11 -8.32 -4.59 0.07
N LYS A 12 -8.39 -5.13 1.30
CA LYS A 12 -7.46 -4.83 2.40
C LYS A 12 -6.37 -5.89 2.51
N TRP A 13 -5.14 -5.44 2.76
CA TRP A 13 -3.94 -6.26 2.87
C TRP A 13 -3.18 -5.94 4.14
N ARG A 14 -2.65 -6.97 4.80
CA ARG A 14 -1.84 -6.87 6.02
C ARG A 14 -0.38 -6.75 5.64
N LEU A 15 0.25 -5.62 5.94
CA LEU A 15 1.69 -5.45 5.73
C LEU A 15 2.45 -6.27 6.79
N ILE A 16 3.30 -7.21 6.37
CA ILE A 16 3.99 -8.19 7.22
C ILE A 16 5.50 -8.04 7.27
N GLU A 17 6.09 -7.53 6.21
CA GLU A 17 7.54 -7.37 6.09
C GLU A 17 7.83 -6.00 5.47
N ALA A 18 8.94 -5.42 5.90
CA ALA A 18 9.54 -4.23 5.32
C ALA A 18 11.05 -4.45 5.22
N ASP A 19 11.67 -3.83 4.23
CA ASP A 19 13.12 -3.82 4.07
C ASP A 19 13.84 -3.00 5.14
N GLN A 20 13.23 -1.89 5.59
CA GLN A 20 13.85 -0.96 6.54
C GLN A 20 13.50 -1.21 8.00
N TRP A 21 12.40 -1.91 8.29
CA TRP A 21 11.84 -2.02 9.63
C TRP A 21 11.36 -3.42 9.99
N ASP A 22 11.35 -3.71 11.28
CA ASP A 22 10.74 -4.93 11.78
C ASP A 22 9.21 -4.82 11.89
N ARG A 23 8.57 -5.96 12.17
CA ARG A 23 7.12 -6.05 12.33
C ARG A 23 6.58 -5.20 13.48
N ALA A 24 7.35 -5.00 14.56
CA ALA A 24 6.90 -4.22 15.70
C ALA A 24 6.82 -2.74 15.34
N TYR A 25 7.76 -2.24 14.52
CA TYR A 25 7.70 -0.89 14.00
C TYR A 25 6.58 -0.71 12.97
N LEU A 26 6.36 -1.67 12.06
CA LEU A 26 5.20 -1.63 11.17
C LEU A 26 3.90 -1.44 11.98
N ASP A 27 3.77 -2.15 13.09
CA ASP A 27 2.58 -2.13 13.95
C ASP A 27 2.61 -1.10 15.07
N LEU A 28 3.46 -0.07 14.97
CA LEU A 28 3.77 0.84 16.08
C LEU A 28 2.52 1.51 16.67
N VAL A 29 1.65 2.07 15.81
CA VAL A 29 0.41 2.74 16.23
C VAL A 29 -0.78 1.80 16.16
N GLU A 30 -0.91 1.06 15.06
CA GLU A 30 -1.94 0.06 14.85
C GLU A 30 -1.47 -1.00 13.83
N PRO A 31 -2.18 -2.13 13.70
CA PRO A 31 -1.83 -3.16 12.72
C PRO A 31 -1.67 -2.61 11.28
N ALA A 32 -0.44 -2.57 10.77
CA ALA A 32 -0.12 -2.03 9.45
C ALA A 32 -0.88 -2.66 8.27
N TYR A 33 -1.39 -1.82 7.37
CA TYR A 33 -2.19 -2.25 6.24
C TYR A 33 -2.14 -1.30 5.04
N ILE A 34 -2.53 -1.84 3.89
CA ILE A 34 -2.88 -1.05 2.71
C ILE A 34 -4.23 -1.54 2.16
N ARG A 35 -5.08 -0.61 1.75
CA ARG A 35 -6.43 -0.90 1.23
C ARG A 35 -6.65 -0.19 -0.09
N PHE A 36 -7.16 -0.94 -1.07
CA PHE A 36 -7.52 -0.41 -2.38
C PHE A 36 -9.02 -0.59 -2.63
N ASP A 37 -9.70 0.52 -2.90
CA ASP A 37 -11.15 0.57 -3.11
C ASP A 37 -11.51 0.53 -4.58
N VAL A 38 -12.76 0.12 -4.85
CA VAL A 38 -13.29 -0.03 -6.23
C VAL A 38 -13.46 1.30 -6.97
N ASP A 39 -13.43 2.43 -6.27
CA ASP A 39 -13.64 3.78 -6.80
C ASP A 39 -12.33 4.52 -7.11
N GLY A 40 -11.19 3.81 -7.09
CA GLY A 40 -9.88 4.40 -7.36
C GLY A 40 -9.29 5.14 -6.15
N ARG A 41 -9.79 4.90 -4.94
CA ARG A 41 -9.24 5.42 -3.69
C ARG A 41 -8.58 4.31 -2.88
N GLY A 42 -7.91 4.70 -1.81
CA GLY A 42 -7.36 3.77 -0.84
C GLY A 42 -6.79 4.48 0.37
N GLU A 43 -6.19 3.69 1.25
CA GLU A 43 -5.45 4.20 2.39
C GLU A 43 -4.31 3.26 2.75
N MET A 44 -3.28 3.80 3.38
CA MET A 44 -2.11 3.08 3.86
C MET A 44 -1.77 3.55 5.28
N VAL A 45 -1.53 2.58 6.16
CA VAL A 45 -1.12 2.81 7.56
C VAL A 45 0.02 1.86 7.91
N PHE A 46 1.13 2.39 8.44
CA PHE A 46 2.19 1.64 9.10
C PHE A 46 3.08 2.59 9.90
N GLY A 47 3.72 2.13 10.98
CA GLY A 47 4.50 3.03 11.83
C GLY A 47 3.63 4.16 12.36
N ALA A 48 4.06 5.41 12.14
CA ALA A 48 3.26 6.62 12.37
C ALA A 48 2.71 7.23 11.07
N LEU A 49 2.94 6.57 9.92
CA LEU A 49 2.46 6.99 8.61
C LEU A 49 0.96 6.68 8.48
N HIS A 50 0.22 7.69 8.03
CA HIS A 50 -1.14 7.52 7.54
C HIS A 50 -1.33 8.37 6.27
N ALA A 51 -1.74 7.73 5.17
CA ALA A 51 -1.91 8.38 3.89
C ALA A 51 -3.15 7.89 3.14
N GLY A 52 -3.80 8.80 2.42
CA GLY A 52 -4.81 8.48 1.42
C GLY A 52 -4.16 8.20 0.07
N LEU A 53 -4.78 7.31 -0.72
CA LEU A 53 -4.28 6.89 -2.03
C LEU A 53 -5.22 7.35 -3.14
N GLU A 54 -4.64 7.82 -4.24
CA GLU A 54 -5.30 7.97 -5.53
C GLU A 54 -4.75 6.89 -6.48
N CYS A 55 -5.62 5.95 -6.89
CA CYS A 55 -5.22 4.68 -7.48
C CYS A 55 -5.60 4.58 -8.96
N GLU A 56 -4.65 4.15 -9.79
CA GLU A 56 -4.86 3.70 -11.16
C GLU A 56 -4.75 2.17 -11.24
N THR A 57 -5.85 1.51 -11.62
CA THR A 57 -5.92 0.04 -11.60
C THR A 57 -5.48 -0.58 -12.92
N GLY A 58 -4.43 -1.39 -12.89
CA GLY A 58 -4.11 -2.39 -13.89
C GLY A 58 -4.87 -3.72 -13.66
N VAL A 59 -4.48 -4.78 -14.38
CA VAL A 59 -5.12 -6.12 -14.27
C VAL A 59 -4.69 -6.86 -12.99
N SER A 60 -3.41 -6.75 -12.64
CA SER A 60 -2.76 -7.42 -11.48
C SER A 60 -1.91 -6.48 -10.63
N THR A 61 -1.86 -5.20 -11.01
CA THR A 61 -1.03 -4.18 -10.38
C THR A 61 -1.89 -2.93 -10.18
N ILE A 62 -1.65 -2.22 -9.08
CA ILE A 62 -2.20 -0.88 -8.84
C ILE A 62 -1.02 0.08 -8.76
N PHE A 63 -1.11 1.19 -9.51
CA PHE A 63 -0.23 2.34 -9.34
C PHE A 63 -0.99 3.36 -8.50
N PHE A 64 -0.30 4.08 -7.62
CA PHE A 64 -0.96 5.08 -6.80
C PHE A 64 -0.05 6.27 -6.49
N ASP A 65 -0.66 7.44 -6.42
CA ASP A 65 -0.13 8.59 -5.70
C ASP A 65 -0.64 8.54 -4.25
N PHE A 66 0.13 9.05 -3.31
CA PHE A 66 -0.32 9.18 -1.92
C PHE A 66 0.03 10.54 -1.32
N GLU A 67 -0.84 10.99 -0.43
CA GLU A 67 -0.62 12.16 0.44
C GLU A 67 -1.09 11.85 1.86
N GLY A 68 -0.32 12.31 2.84
CA GLY A 68 -0.59 12.00 4.24
C GLY A 68 0.39 12.66 5.19
N SER A 69 0.59 12.01 6.33
CA SER A 69 1.58 12.44 7.32
C SER A 69 2.30 11.24 7.95
N ASP A 70 3.56 11.44 8.29
CA ASP A 70 4.35 10.59 9.19
C ASP A 70 4.87 11.43 10.35
N GLU A 71 4.58 11.02 11.59
CA GLU A 71 4.92 11.80 12.80
C GLU A 71 4.49 13.28 12.74
N MET A 72 3.27 13.57 12.27
CA MET A 72 2.75 14.93 12.04
C MET A 72 3.46 15.73 10.93
N THR A 73 4.43 15.13 10.24
CA THR A 73 5.12 15.73 9.10
C THR A 73 4.40 15.35 7.81
N PRO A 74 3.97 16.32 6.98
CA PRO A 74 3.35 16.02 5.70
C PRO A 74 4.30 15.25 4.78
N ILE A 75 3.79 14.18 4.18
CA ILE A 75 4.51 13.38 3.19
C ILE A 75 3.65 13.17 1.96
N ARG A 76 4.31 12.91 0.84
CA ARG A 76 3.69 12.49 -0.41
C ARG A 76 4.65 11.67 -1.24
N GLY A 77 4.11 10.93 -2.19
CA GLY A 77 4.92 10.14 -3.09
C GLY A 77 4.07 9.28 -4.00
N THR A 78 4.71 8.27 -4.57
CA THR A 78 4.07 7.31 -5.46
C THR A 78 4.34 5.89 -4.98
N GLY A 79 3.61 4.93 -5.51
CA GLY A 79 3.89 3.53 -5.27
C GLY A 79 3.20 2.59 -6.24
N THR A 80 3.58 1.32 -6.12
CA THR A 80 3.03 0.20 -6.88
C THR A 80 2.62 -0.91 -5.91
N ALA A 81 1.61 -1.67 -6.28
CA ALA A 81 1.19 -2.86 -5.56
C ALA A 81 0.90 -3.99 -6.55
N GLU A 82 1.72 -5.03 -6.52
CA GLU A 82 1.66 -6.17 -7.45
C GLU A 82 1.31 -7.47 -6.73
N LEU A 83 0.34 -8.21 -7.28
CA LEU A 83 -0.02 -9.53 -6.76
C LEU A 83 0.95 -10.59 -7.28
N ALA A 84 1.76 -11.15 -6.39
CA ALA A 84 2.66 -12.25 -6.69
C ALA A 84 1.91 -13.59 -6.91
N GLU A 85 2.60 -14.56 -7.52
CA GLU A 85 2.01 -15.88 -7.82
C GLU A 85 1.63 -16.69 -6.56
N ASP A 86 2.34 -16.47 -5.45
CA ASP A 86 2.08 -17.11 -4.15
C ASP A 86 0.87 -16.48 -3.40
N GLY A 87 0.26 -15.44 -3.97
CA GLY A 87 -0.89 -14.73 -3.41
C GLY A 87 -0.53 -13.63 -2.40
N THR A 88 0.76 -13.35 -2.20
CA THR A 88 1.23 -12.17 -1.47
C THR A 88 1.20 -10.93 -2.35
N LEU A 89 1.20 -9.76 -1.71
CA LEU A 89 1.27 -8.48 -2.37
C LEU A 89 2.65 -7.86 -2.10
N GLU A 90 3.34 -7.49 -3.16
CA GLU A 90 4.58 -6.71 -3.10
C GLU A 90 4.23 -5.25 -3.32
N VAL A 91 4.67 -4.37 -2.42
CA VAL A 91 4.36 -2.94 -2.46
C VAL A 91 5.67 -2.16 -2.45
N GLU A 92 5.84 -1.30 -3.45
CA GLU A 92 6.98 -0.38 -3.53
C GLU A 92 6.46 1.04 -3.33
N ILE A 93 7.16 1.83 -2.52
CA ILE A 93 6.80 3.21 -2.20
C ILE A 93 8.03 4.08 -2.44
N SER A 94 7.84 5.20 -3.15
CA SER A 94 8.85 6.24 -3.32
C SER A 94 8.36 7.53 -2.67
N ILE A 95 8.95 7.92 -1.55
CA ILE A 95 8.64 9.20 -0.89
C ILE A 95 9.33 10.32 -1.68
N HIS A 96 8.61 11.38 -2.03
CA HIS A 96 9.19 12.52 -2.77
C HIS A 96 10.32 13.18 -1.96
N HIS A 97 11.54 13.17 -2.52
CA HIS A 97 12.77 13.63 -1.86
C HIS A 97 13.12 12.85 -0.57
N GLY A 98 12.61 11.62 -0.45
CA GLY A 98 12.89 10.73 0.66
C GLY A 98 13.34 9.36 0.16
N ASP A 99 13.00 8.34 0.93
CA ASP A 99 13.44 6.98 0.70
C ASP A 99 12.53 6.21 -0.27
N GLU A 100 13.09 5.12 -0.79
CA GLU A 100 12.35 4.04 -1.42
C GLU A 100 12.17 2.90 -0.41
N ILE A 101 10.95 2.38 -0.30
CA ILE A 101 10.57 1.37 0.69
C ILE A 101 9.97 0.18 -0.04
N GLN A 102 10.37 -1.02 0.36
CA GLN A 102 9.77 -2.27 -0.10
C GLN A 102 9.02 -2.96 1.03
N LEU A 103 7.74 -3.26 0.80
CA LEU A 103 6.86 -3.93 1.74
C LEU A 103 6.30 -5.21 1.14
N LYS A 104 5.99 -6.17 2.01
CA LYS A 104 5.22 -7.38 1.64
C LYS A 104 3.95 -7.48 2.46
N ALA A 105 2.88 -7.97 1.83
CA ALA A 105 1.58 -8.11 2.46
C ALA A 105 0.91 -9.45 2.14
N HIS A 106 0.02 -9.90 3.04
CA HIS A 106 -0.95 -10.95 2.72
C HIS A 106 -2.37 -10.39 2.75
N ARG A 107 -3.32 -11.10 2.15
CA ARG A 107 -4.73 -10.70 2.22
C ARG A 107 -5.16 -10.65 3.70
N TRP A 108 -5.84 -9.58 4.10
CA TRP A 108 -6.36 -9.45 5.46
C TRP A 108 -7.41 -10.53 5.78
#